data_AF-A0A180H5J9-F1
#
_entry.id   AF-A0A180H5J9-F1
#
_cell.length_a   1.000
_cell.length_b   1.000
_cell.length_c   1.000
_cell.angle_alpha   90.00
_cell.angle_beta   90.00
_cell.angle_gamma   90.00
#
_symmetry.space_group_name_H-M   'P 1'
#
loop_
_entity.id
_entity.type
_entity.pdbx_description
1 polymer ?
#
loop_
_entity_poly.entity_id
_entity_poly.type
_entity_poly.pdbx_seq_one_letter_code
_entity_poly.pdbx_strand_id
1 'polypeptide(L)'
;MKDVYNIKTSEQTVTQRKATWGLLFKANQETPQLDKIILKYYQQGLTNSEIYNALKKRHRYSPGQQTFERKIQTMGLQRRQDVTDDNDGTGMELVLECVKKIHQTPEGQNVGYCKLKHLLQMKFGLNIHLTTAASINRALDPEGVERQSKRALKRRVFEVPGPNFIWSANGHNKLKKFGITLYGFIDAWNICS
;
A
#
# COMPACT_ATOMS: atom_id res chain seq x y z
N MET A 1 -44.54 22.12 -30.94
CA MET A 1 -45.12 20.87 -30.45
C MET A 1 -44.03 20.14 -29.68
N LYS A 2 -44.07 20.13 -28.34
CA LYS A 2 -43.19 19.30 -27.52
C LYS A 2 -44.04 18.12 -27.07
N ASP A 3 -43.93 17.02 -27.79
CA ASP A 3 -44.58 15.78 -27.38
C ASP A 3 -43.88 15.26 -26.12
N VAL A 4 -44.52 15.49 -24.98
CA VAL A 4 -44.15 14.87 -23.72
C VAL A 4 -44.77 13.47 -23.75
N TYR A 5 -44.04 12.50 -24.31
CA TYR A 5 -44.48 11.12 -24.30
C TYR A 5 -44.41 10.60 -22.85
N ASN A 6 -45.58 10.47 -22.21
CA ASN A 6 -45.73 9.84 -20.90
C ASN A 6 -45.69 8.32 -21.06
N ILE A 7 -44.50 7.78 -21.35
CA ILE A 7 -44.31 6.35 -21.59
C ILE A 7 -44.18 5.63 -20.24
N LYS A 8 -45.23 4.93 -19.81
CA LYS A 8 -45.16 3.95 -18.73
C LYS A 8 -44.57 2.64 -19.28
N THR A 9 -43.28 2.41 -19.09
CA THR A 9 -42.63 1.11 -19.37
C THR A 9 -42.27 0.38 -18.08
N SER A 10 -42.52 -0.92 -18.07
CA SER A 10 -42.03 -1.84 -17.02
C SER A 10 -40.50 -1.98 -17.08
N GLU A 11 -39.85 -2.13 -15.92
CA GLU A 11 -38.42 -2.41 -15.81
C GLU A 11 -38.01 -3.65 -16.61
N GLN A 12 -38.90 -4.64 -16.72
CA GLN A 12 -38.67 -5.84 -17.52
C GLN A 12 -38.57 -5.53 -19.01
N THR A 13 -39.44 -4.65 -19.53
CA THR A 13 -39.42 -4.21 -20.94
C THR A 13 -38.16 -3.41 -21.26
N VAL A 14 -37.71 -2.57 -20.33
CA VAL A 14 -36.44 -1.83 -20.46
C VAL A 14 -35.25 -2.81 -20.48
N THR A 15 -35.26 -3.82 -19.61
CA THR A 15 -34.17 -4.81 -19.51
C THR A 15 -34.09 -5.70 -20.75
N GLN A 16 -35.23 -6.18 -21.25
CA GLN A 16 -35.30 -6.91 -22.53
C GLN A 16 -34.83 -6.04 -23.69
N ARG A 17 -35.32 -4.80 -23.81
CA ARG A 17 -34.91 -3.90 -24.91
C ARG A 17 -33.44 -3.51 -24.84
N LYS A 18 -32.86 -3.35 -23.63
CA LYS A 18 -31.41 -3.15 -23.46
C LYS A 18 -30.58 -4.32 -24.00
N ALA A 19 -31.07 -5.55 -23.88
CA ALA A 19 -30.44 -6.73 -24.48
C ALA A 19 -30.55 -6.70 -26.00
N THR A 20 -31.73 -6.43 -26.54
CA THR A 20 -31.98 -6.32 -27.99
C THR A 20 -31.16 -5.20 -28.64
N TRP A 21 -30.98 -4.07 -27.96
CA TRP A 21 -30.16 -2.94 -28.40
C TRP A 21 -28.65 -3.13 -28.19
N GLY A 22 -28.20 -4.29 -27.69
CA GLY A 22 -26.78 -4.58 -27.48
C GLY A 22 -26.11 -3.75 -26.39
N LEU A 23 -26.88 -3.01 -25.58
CA LEU A 23 -26.36 -2.13 -24.53
C LEU A 23 -25.77 -2.91 -23.34
N LEU A 24 -26.14 -4.19 -23.18
CA LEU A 24 -25.54 -5.08 -22.19
C LEU A 24 -24.08 -5.44 -22.53
N PHE A 25 -23.74 -5.56 -23.82
CA PHE A 25 -22.40 -5.94 -24.25
C PHE A 25 -21.35 -4.86 -23.94
N LYS A 26 -21.72 -3.58 -24.02
CA LYS A 26 -20.83 -2.44 -23.72
C LYS A 26 -20.47 -2.37 -22.23
N ALA A 27 -21.46 -2.54 -21.35
CA ALA A 27 -21.23 -2.60 -19.90
C ALA A 27 -20.34 -3.79 -19.50
N ASN A 28 -20.45 -4.92 -20.20
CA ASN A 28 -19.61 -6.11 -19.98
C ASN A 28 -18.20 -6.03 -20.57
N GLN A 29 -17.88 -5.06 -21.43
CA GLN A 29 -16.50 -4.85 -21.93
C GLN A 29 -15.70 -3.86 -21.08
N GLU A 30 -16.37 -2.93 -20.38
CA GLU A 30 -15.73 -2.03 -19.42
C GLU A 30 -15.32 -2.76 -18.13
N THR A 31 -16.07 -3.81 -17.74
CA THR A 31 -15.78 -4.63 -16.55
C THR A 31 -14.43 -5.37 -16.60
N PRO A 32 -14.03 -6.11 -17.67
CA PRO A 32 -12.75 -6.81 -17.72
C PRO A 32 -11.53 -5.88 -17.81
N GLN A 33 -11.68 -4.67 -18.37
CA GLN A 33 -10.59 -3.68 -18.37
C GLN A 33 -10.38 -3.10 -16.96
N LEU A 34 -11.47 -2.78 -16.26
CA LEU A 34 -11.41 -2.31 -14.88
C LEU A 34 -10.81 -3.36 -13.94
N ASP A 35 -11.17 -4.63 -14.13
CA ASP A 35 -10.66 -5.75 -13.33
C ASP A 35 -9.14 -5.88 -13.44
N LYS A 36 -8.60 -5.74 -14.65
CA LYS A 36 -7.14 -5.73 -14.88
C LYS A 36 -6.45 -4.56 -14.15
N ILE A 37 -7.06 -3.38 -14.14
CA ILE A 37 -6.52 -2.20 -13.45
C ILE A 37 -6.55 -2.41 -11.94
N ILE A 38 -7.64 -2.95 -11.40
CA ILE A 38 -7.78 -3.29 -9.98
C ILE A 38 -6.70 -4.30 -9.58
N LEU A 39 -6.53 -5.37 -10.35
CA LEU A 39 -5.50 -6.39 -10.11
C LEU A 39 -4.09 -5.79 -10.14
N LYS A 40 -3.79 -4.92 -11.10
CA LYS A 40 -2.50 -4.23 -11.17
C LYS A 40 -2.22 -3.41 -9.92
N TYR A 41 -3.17 -2.59 -9.46
CA TYR A 41 -2.98 -1.80 -8.24
C TYR A 41 -2.93 -2.67 -6.97
N TYR A 42 -3.67 -3.77 -6.96
CA TYR A 42 -3.63 -4.75 -5.88
C TYR A 42 -2.25 -5.39 -5.75
N GLN A 43 -1.65 -5.83 -6.87
CA GLN A 43 -0.29 -6.40 -6.94
C GLN A 43 0.80 -5.38 -6.59
N GLN A 44 0.55 -4.09 -6.81
CA GLN A 44 1.43 -3.00 -6.36
C GLN A 44 1.36 -2.74 -4.84
N GLY A 45 0.48 -3.43 -4.11
CA GLY A 45 0.36 -3.31 -2.65
C GLY A 45 -0.45 -2.11 -2.16
N LEU A 46 -1.19 -1.41 -3.03
CA LEU A 46 -2.04 -0.27 -2.62
C LEU A 46 -3.21 -0.77 -1.78
N THR A 47 -3.50 -0.14 -0.65
CA THR A 47 -4.68 -0.47 0.18
C THR A 47 -6.01 -0.28 -0.57
N ASN A 48 -7.11 -0.90 -0.12
CA ASN A 48 -8.39 -0.82 -0.82
C ASN A 48 -8.88 0.63 -0.98
N SER A 49 -8.66 1.48 0.02
CA SER A 49 -8.98 2.91 -0.04
C SER A 49 -8.09 3.66 -1.04
N GLU A 50 -6.79 3.34 -1.12
CA GLU A 50 -5.87 3.90 -2.11
C GLU A 50 -6.23 3.47 -3.53
N ILE A 51 -6.57 2.20 -3.75
CA ILE A 51 -7.04 1.69 -5.04
C ILE A 51 -8.32 2.44 -5.44
N TYR A 52 -9.30 2.54 -4.54
CA TYR A 52 -10.54 3.27 -4.80
C TYR A 52 -10.28 4.74 -5.17
N ASN A 53 -9.42 5.42 -4.41
CA ASN A 53 -9.05 6.80 -4.68
C ASN A 53 -8.30 6.95 -6.02
N ALA A 54 -7.42 6.02 -6.36
CA ALA A 54 -6.70 5.99 -7.64
C ALA A 54 -7.67 5.78 -8.81
N LEU A 55 -8.66 4.89 -8.66
CA LEU A 55 -9.72 4.66 -9.65
C LEU A 55 -10.61 5.90 -9.83
N LYS A 56 -11.01 6.54 -8.73
CA LYS A 56 -11.83 7.75 -8.78
C LYS A 56 -11.10 8.91 -9.45
N LYS A 57 -9.81 9.10 -9.14
CA LYS A 57 -9.00 10.21 -9.69
C LYS A 57 -8.55 9.98 -11.13
N ARG A 58 -8.08 8.78 -11.47
CA ARG A 58 -7.38 8.51 -12.75
C ARG A 58 -8.27 7.83 -13.79
N HIS A 59 -9.27 7.06 -13.36
CA HIS A 59 -10.06 6.19 -14.23
C HIS A 59 -11.55 6.55 -14.27
N ARG A 60 -11.91 7.77 -13.81
CA ARG A 60 -13.29 8.29 -13.74
C ARG A 60 -14.28 7.28 -13.14
N TYR A 61 -13.84 6.54 -12.13
CA TYR A 61 -14.69 5.55 -11.47
C TYR A 61 -15.82 6.26 -10.71
N SER A 62 -17.05 6.08 -11.21
CA SER A 62 -18.27 6.67 -10.65
C SER A 62 -18.88 5.93 -9.46
N PRO A 63 -18.80 4.57 -9.34
CA PRO A 63 -19.45 3.87 -8.24
C PRO A 63 -18.89 4.25 -6.86
N GLY A 64 -19.73 4.09 -5.83
CA GLY A 64 -19.35 4.36 -4.45
C GLY A 64 -18.36 3.34 -3.89
N GLN A 65 -17.71 3.70 -2.79
CA GLN A 65 -16.68 2.87 -2.14
C GLN A 65 -17.24 1.50 -1.72
N GLN A 66 -18.47 1.43 -1.23
CA GLN A 66 -19.10 0.18 -0.83
C GLN A 66 -19.32 -0.78 -2.02
N THR A 67 -19.63 -0.25 -3.20
CA THR A 67 -19.74 -1.04 -4.44
C THR A 67 -18.38 -1.58 -4.87
N PHE A 68 -17.34 -0.76 -4.74
CA PHE A 68 -15.97 -1.19 -4.99
C PHE A 68 -15.51 -2.29 -4.02
N GLU A 69 -15.80 -2.15 -2.73
CA GLU A 69 -15.46 -3.16 -1.72
C GLU A 69 -16.17 -4.49 -1.97
N ARG A 70 -17.46 -4.46 -2.34
CA ARG A 70 -18.18 -5.67 -2.78
C ARG A 70 -17.52 -6.30 -4.00
N LYS A 71 -17.11 -5.48 -4.98
CA LYS A 71 -16.41 -5.99 -6.16
C LYS A 71 -15.06 -6.64 -5.81
N ILE A 72 -14.28 -6.04 -4.93
CA ILE A 72 -13.03 -6.63 -4.40
C ILE A 72 -13.31 -7.99 -3.74
N GLN A 73 -14.39 -8.12 -2.96
CA GLN A 73 -14.82 -9.39 -2.38
C GLN A 73 -15.22 -10.42 -3.44
N THR A 74 -16.00 -10.03 -4.45
CA THR A 74 -16.37 -10.91 -5.58
C THR A 74 -15.14 -11.37 -6.37
N MET A 75 -14.11 -10.54 -6.50
CA MET A 75 -12.85 -10.89 -7.14
C MET A 75 -11.92 -11.74 -6.25
N GLY A 76 -12.31 -12.03 -5.00
CA GLY A 76 -11.48 -12.79 -4.05
C GLY A 76 -10.21 -12.06 -3.61
N LEU A 77 -10.13 -10.75 -3.79
CA LEU A 77 -8.92 -9.94 -3.53
C LEU A 77 -8.83 -9.54 -2.06
N GLN A 78 -8.72 -10.54 -1.19
CA GLN A 78 -8.54 -10.36 0.25
C GLN A 78 -7.07 -10.42 0.63
N ARG A 79 -6.59 -9.41 1.37
CA ARG A 79 -5.21 -9.35 1.88
C ARG A 79 -4.99 -10.05 3.20
N ARG A 80 -6.05 -10.63 3.78
CA ARG A 80 -5.97 -11.24 5.10
C ARG A 80 -6.09 -12.74 4.93
N GLN A 81 -4.94 -13.40 4.82
CA GLN A 81 -4.80 -14.83 5.02
C GLN A 81 -4.03 -15.01 6.32
N ASP A 82 -4.74 -15.39 7.38
CA ASP A 82 -4.13 -15.64 8.69
C ASP A 82 -3.40 -16.98 8.58
N VAL A 83 -2.05 -16.96 8.63
CA VAL A 83 -1.21 -18.15 8.38
C VAL A 83 -1.23 -19.15 9.55
N THR A 84 -1.82 -18.75 10.68
CA THR A 84 -1.84 -19.55 11.92
C THR A 84 -2.73 -20.79 11.86
N ASP A 85 -3.52 -20.97 10.80
CA ASP A 85 -4.51 -22.06 10.72
C ASP A 85 -3.99 -23.31 9.98
N ASP A 86 -2.74 -23.30 9.48
CA ASP A 86 -2.14 -24.45 8.77
C ASP A 86 -1.45 -25.42 9.77
N ASN A 87 -2.12 -26.53 10.10
CA ASN A 87 -1.63 -27.57 11.02
C ASN A 87 -0.31 -28.25 10.59
N ASP A 88 0.11 -28.13 9.32
CA ASP A 88 1.24 -28.88 8.75
C ASP A 88 2.56 -28.10 8.67
N GLY A 89 2.63 -26.85 9.17
CA GLY A 89 3.87 -26.05 9.15
C GLY A 89 4.26 -25.49 7.77
N THR A 90 3.62 -25.93 6.69
CA THR A 90 3.78 -25.44 5.31
C THR A 90 3.58 -23.92 5.21
N GLY A 91 2.62 -23.36 5.97
CA GLY A 91 2.38 -21.92 6.00
C GLY A 91 3.57 -21.12 6.53
N MET A 92 4.29 -21.67 7.51
CA MET A 92 5.48 -21.01 8.08
C MET A 92 6.68 -21.08 7.14
N GLU A 93 6.84 -22.16 6.37
CA GLU A 93 7.87 -22.25 5.33
C GLU A 93 7.67 -21.19 4.24
N LEU A 94 6.42 -21.02 3.78
CA LEU A 94 6.05 -19.97 2.82
C LEU A 94 6.33 -18.56 3.38
N VAL A 95 6.04 -18.31 4.65
CA VAL A 95 6.37 -17.04 5.31
C VAL A 95 7.87 -16.80 5.30
N LEU A 96 8.68 -17.80 5.66
CA LEU A 96 10.14 -17.68 5.67
C LEU A 96 10.69 -17.35 4.27
N GLU A 97 10.18 -18.00 3.23
CA GLU A 97 10.55 -17.72 1.85
C GLU A 97 10.19 -16.28 1.45
N CYS A 98 8.99 -15.83 1.81
CA CYS A 98 8.53 -14.46 1.53
C CYS A 98 9.37 -13.42 2.28
N VAL A 99 9.74 -13.68 3.54
CA VAL A 99 10.60 -12.79 4.32
C VAL A 99 11.99 -12.69 3.69
N LYS A 100 12.58 -13.78 3.21
CA LYS A 100 13.85 -13.76 2.47
C LYS A 100 13.75 -12.90 1.21
N LYS A 101 12.67 -13.05 0.43
CA LYS A 101 12.40 -12.19 -0.74
C LYS A 101 12.30 -10.72 -0.36
N ILE A 102 11.66 -10.40 0.77
CA ILE A 102 11.58 -9.01 1.27
C ILE A 102 12.97 -8.47 1.59
N HIS A 103 13.82 -9.21 2.30
CA HIS A 103 15.16 -8.76 2.68
C HIS A 103 16.08 -8.50 1.47
N GLN A 104 15.85 -9.19 0.35
CA GLN A 104 16.56 -8.94 -0.91
C GLN A 104 16.16 -7.61 -1.57
N THR A 105 15.00 -7.05 -1.23
CA THR A 105 14.57 -5.75 -1.76
C THR A 105 15.21 -4.59 -0.99
N PRO A 106 15.52 -3.44 -1.64
CA PRO A 106 16.04 -2.25 -0.96
C PRO A 106 15.15 -1.76 0.18
N GLU A 107 13.84 -1.96 0.05
CA GLU A 107 12.84 -1.60 1.06
C GLU A 107 12.92 -2.46 2.32
N GLY A 108 13.45 -3.68 2.20
CA GLY A 108 13.50 -4.74 3.21
C GLY A 108 14.85 -4.91 3.92
N GLN A 109 15.93 -4.31 3.40
CA GLN A 109 17.31 -4.58 3.85
C GLN A 109 17.64 -4.13 5.30
N ASN A 110 16.75 -3.40 5.97
CA ASN A 110 16.91 -2.97 7.38
C ASN A 110 15.54 -2.74 8.05
N VAL A 111 14.55 -3.58 7.75
CA VAL A 111 13.19 -3.37 8.28
C VAL A 111 13.05 -3.90 9.70
N GLY A 112 12.43 -3.11 10.58
CA GLY A 112 11.95 -3.64 11.85
C GLY A 112 10.76 -4.58 11.63
N TYR A 113 10.53 -5.48 12.59
CA TYR A 113 9.49 -6.51 12.50
C TYR A 113 8.06 -5.97 12.27
N CYS A 114 7.73 -4.77 12.75
CA CYS A 114 6.45 -4.11 12.45
C CYS A 114 6.30 -3.80 10.95
N LYS A 115 7.36 -3.26 10.34
CA LYS A 115 7.39 -2.96 8.91
C LYS A 115 7.45 -4.25 8.10
N LEU A 116 8.17 -5.27 8.58
CA LEU A 116 8.18 -6.60 7.96
C LEU A 116 6.76 -7.20 7.90
N LYS A 117 6.02 -7.20 9.01
CA LYS A 117 4.62 -7.65 9.06
C LYS A 117 3.75 -6.91 8.04
N HIS A 118 3.92 -5.59 7.95
CA HIS A 118 3.19 -4.78 6.97
C HIS A 118 3.54 -5.16 5.53
N LEU A 119 4.83 -5.35 5.22
CA LEU A 119 5.28 -5.75 3.88
C LEU A 119 4.78 -7.16 3.49
N LEU A 120 4.78 -8.10 4.44
CA LEU A 120 4.21 -9.44 4.24
C LEU A 120 2.73 -9.36 3.87
N GLN A 121 1.96 -8.56 4.61
CA GLN A 121 0.54 -8.36 4.36
C GLN A 121 0.28 -7.65 3.03
N MET A 122 1.10 -6.65 2.67
CA MET A 122 0.89 -5.86 1.45
C MET A 122 1.33 -6.59 0.18
N LYS A 123 2.47 -7.28 0.20
CA LYS A 123 3.04 -7.93 -0.99
C LYS A 123 2.54 -9.36 -1.19
N PHE A 124 2.29 -10.08 -0.10
CA PHE A 124 1.97 -11.51 -0.14
C PHE A 124 0.60 -11.85 0.46
N GLY A 125 -0.11 -10.89 1.08
CA GLY A 125 -1.41 -11.16 1.72
C GLY A 125 -1.32 -12.00 3.00
N LEU A 126 -0.09 -12.23 3.50
CA LEU A 126 0.16 -13.06 4.68
C LEU A 126 0.04 -12.21 5.94
N ASN A 127 -0.88 -12.58 6.82
CA ASN A 127 -1.00 -11.98 8.14
C ASN A 127 -0.45 -12.94 9.19
N ILE A 128 0.60 -12.50 9.89
CA ILE A 128 1.25 -13.23 10.97
C ILE A 128 1.16 -12.43 12.26
N HIS A 129 1.18 -13.10 13.41
CA HIS A 129 1.24 -12.41 14.69
C HIS A 129 2.56 -11.60 14.81
N LEU A 130 2.51 -10.48 15.53
CA LEU A 130 3.65 -9.57 15.64
C LEU A 130 4.84 -10.24 16.36
N THR A 131 4.57 -11.11 17.33
CA THR A 131 5.61 -11.90 18.02
C THR A 131 6.29 -12.87 17.05
N THR A 132 5.54 -13.55 16.19
CA THR A 132 6.07 -14.42 15.15
C THR A 132 6.95 -13.65 14.16
N ALA A 133 6.48 -12.48 13.70
CA ALA A 133 7.27 -11.58 12.86
C ALA A 133 8.59 -11.17 13.54
N ALA A 134 8.55 -10.85 14.83
CA ALA A 134 9.73 -10.46 15.61
C ALA A 134 10.73 -11.61 15.75
N SER A 135 10.25 -12.83 16.03
CA SER A 135 11.09 -14.02 16.11
C SER A 135 11.77 -14.32 14.78
N ILE A 136 11.02 -14.29 13.67
CA ILE A 136 11.57 -14.51 12.32
C ILE A 136 12.59 -13.42 11.98
N ASN A 137 12.28 -12.14 12.25
CA ASN A 137 13.17 -11.04 11.95
C ASN A 137 14.49 -11.14 12.74
N ARG A 138 14.42 -11.52 14.02
CA ARG A 138 15.62 -11.73 14.86
C ARG A 138 16.43 -12.95 14.42
N ALA A 139 15.78 -14.01 13.94
CA ALA A 139 16.48 -15.19 13.45
C ALA A 139 17.24 -14.91 12.14
N LEU A 140 16.72 -14.01 11.29
CA LEU A 140 17.33 -13.66 10.01
C LEU A 140 18.36 -12.53 10.09
N ASP A 141 18.11 -11.52 10.92
CA ASP A 141 18.99 -10.35 11.10
C ASP A 141 19.16 -9.99 12.59
N PRO A 142 19.90 -10.81 13.35
CA PRO A 142 20.12 -10.55 14.77
C PRO A 142 20.90 -9.24 14.99
N GLU A 143 21.87 -8.94 14.13
CA GLU A 143 22.70 -7.73 14.22
C GLU A 143 21.89 -6.47 13.96
N GLY A 144 21.03 -6.44 12.95
CA GLY A 144 20.18 -5.29 12.66
C GLY A 144 19.15 -5.05 13.76
N VAL A 145 18.60 -6.12 14.35
CA VAL A 145 17.73 -6.02 15.53
C VAL A 145 18.49 -5.44 16.73
N GLU A 146 19.72 -5.88 17.00
CA GLU A 146 20.56 -5.34 18.07
C GLU A 146 20.93 -3.87 17.82
N ARG A 147 21.27 -3.52 16.57
CA ARG A 147 21.59 -2.14 16.19
C ARG A 147 20.40 -1.20 16.40
N GLN A 148 19.18 -1.65 16.09
CA GLN A 148 17.95 -0.90 16.33
C GLN A 148 17.59 -0.81 17.82
N SER A 149 17.83 -1.88 18.60
CA SER A 149 17.51 -1.89 20.04
C SER A 149 18.36 -0.89 20.83
N LYS A 150 19.60 -0.64 20.40
CA LYS A 150 20.48 0.39 20.96
C LYS A 150 19.94 1.82 20.82
N ARG A 151 18.92 2.05 19.97
CA ARG A 151 18.31 3.37 19.66
C ARG A 151 19.35 4.46 19.33
N ALA A 152 20.53 4.06 18.87
CA ALA A 152 21.61 4.97 18.54
C ALA A 152 21.52 5.31 17.05
N LEU A 153 21.17 6.56 16.74
CA LEU A 153 21.31 7.05 15.38
C LEU A 153 22.81 7.19 15.09
N LYS A 154 23.32 6.48 14.07
CA LYS A 154 24.68 6.71 13.58
C LYS A 154 24.73 8.12 13.02
N ARG A 155 25.33 9.05 13.79
CA ARG A 155 25.55 10.42 13.33
C ARG A 155 26.54 10.38 12.17
N ARG A 156 26.30 11.20 11.14
CA ARG A 156 27.31 11.44 10.10
C ARG A 156 28.44 12.22 10.75
N VAL A 157 29.66 11.80 10.51
CA VAL A 157 30.86 12.55 10.88
C VAL A 157 31.22 13.40 9.67
N PHE A 158 31.32 14.71 9.84
CA PHE A 158 31.79 15.60 8.78
C PHE A 158 33.27 15.91 9.03
N GLU A 159 34.13 15.72 8.06
CA GLU A 159 35.49 16.26 8.13
C GLU A 159 35.45 17.60 7.41
N VAL A 160 35.50 18.69 8.18
CA VAL A 160 35.39 20.05 7.68
C VAL A 160 36.66 20.84 8.05
N PRO A 161 37.23 21.66 7.15
CA PRO A 161 38.49 22.37 7.43
C PRO A 161 38.35 23.56 8.38
N GLY A 162 37.14 24.11 8.52
CA GLY A 162 36.87 25.31 9.32
C GLY A 162 35.38 25.69 9.34
N PRO A 163 35.02 26.72 10.11
CA PRO A 163 33.67 27.29 10.13
C PRO A 163 33.18 27.74 8.75
N ASN A 164 31.87 27.77 8.55
CA ASN A 164 31.18 28.19 7.32
C ASN A 164 31.51 27.37 6.05
N PHE A 165 32.13 26.20 6.18
CA PHE A 165 32.49 25.38 5.01
C PHE A 165 31.30 24.60 4.46
N ILE A 166 30.51 23.96 5.34
CA ILE A 166 29.32 23.19 4.96
C ILE A 166 28.17 23.54 5.90
N TRP A 167 27.03 23.91 5.33
CA TRP A 167 25.80 24.17 6.07
C TRP A 167 24.83 23.00 5.92
N SER A 168 24.38 22.45 7.04
CA SER A 168 23.34 21.42 7.08
C SER A 168 21.98 22.07 7.31
N ALA A 169 21.03 21.81 6.42
CA ALA A 169 19.63 22.23 6.58
C ALA A 169 18.75 21.04 6.97
N ASN A 170 17.97 21.18 8.04
CA ASN A 170 17.01 20.16 8.46
C ASN A 170 15.59 20.73 8.48
N GLY A 171 14.67 20.10 7.75
CA GLY A 171 13.27 20.52 7.66
C GLY A 171 12.41 19.90 8.74
N HIS A 172 11.67 20.71 9.49
CA HIS A 172 10.71 20.24 10.48
C HIS A 172 9.30 20.13 9.89
N ASN A 173 8.81 18.89 9.76
CA ASN A 173 7.56 18.59 9.05
C ASN A 173 6.28 18.71 9.90
N LYS A 174 6.35 19.04 11.20
CA LYS A 174 5.15 19.07 12.07
C LYS A 174 4.06 20.03 11.58
N LEU A 175 4.46 21.16 11.01
CA LEU A 175 3.54 22.19 10.51
C LEU A 175 3.25 22.09 9.01
N LYS A 176 3.85 21.12 8.31
CA LYS A 176 3.67 20.96 6.86
C LYS A 176 2.21 20.72 6.47
N LYS A 177 1.43 20.08 7.35
CA LYS A 177 -0.02 19.88 7.19
C LYS A 177 -0.83 21.18 7.16
N PHE A 178 -0.25 22.28 7.66
CA PHE A 178 -0.84 23.63 7.64
C PHE A 178 -0.17 24.54 6.60
N GLY A 179 0.65 23.99 5.70
CA GLY A 179 1.36 24.77 4.67
C GLY A 179 2.60 25.53 5.17
N ILE A 180 2.99 25.38 6.44
CA ILE A 180 4.16 26.06 7.02
C ILE A 180 5.32 25.05 7.09
N THR A 181 6.47 25.40 6.51
CA THR A 181 7.67 24.58 6.57
C THR A 181 8.77 25.33 7.28
N LEU A 182 9.26 24.78 8.39
CA LEU A 182 10.35 25.35 9.17
C LEU A 182 11.66 24.65 8.81
N TYR A 183 12.73 25.40 8.64
CA TYR A 183 14.07 24.88 8.39
C TYR A 183 15.03 25.41 9.45
N GLY A 184 15.78 24.50 10.07
CA GLY A 184 16.93 24.84 10.90
C GLY A 184 18.21 24.68 10.09
N PHE A 185 19.10 25.67 10.17
CA PHE A 185 20.42 25.64 9.54
C PHE A 185 21.49 25.56 10.64
N ILE A 186 22.43 24.63 10.50
CA ILE A 186 23.55 24.45 11.42
C ILE A 186 24.82 24.30 10.59
N ASP A 187 25.86 25.03 10.95
CA ASP A 187 27.21 24.85 10.38
C ASP A 187 27.79 23.50 10.85
N ALA A 188 28.26 22.70 9.89
CA ALA A 188 28.82 21.38 10.15
C ALA A 188 30.08 21.43 11.03
N TRP A 189 30.83 22.54 11.02
CA TRP A 189 31.98 22.74 11.91
C TRP A 189 31.58 22.65 13.39
N ASN A 190 30.46 23.28 13.76
CA ASN A 190 29.93 23.26 15.12
C ASN A 190 29.40 21.87 15.56
N ILE A 191 29.26 20.93 14.64
CA ILE A 191 28.85 19.55 14.93
C ILE A 191 30.07 18.66 15.20
N CYS A 192 31.24 19.06 14.69
CA CYS A 192 32.46 18.26 14.71
C CYS A 192 33.53 18.74 15.71
N SER A 193 33.46 20.00 16.15
CA SER A 193 34.24 20.55 17.27
C SER A 193 33.61 20.17 18.62
#